data_AF-A0A380DU60-F1
#
_entry.id   AF-A0A380DU60-F1
#
_cell.length_a   1.000
_cell.length_b   1.000
_cell.length_c   1.000
_cell.angle_alpha   90.00
_cell.angle_beta   90.00
_cell.angle_gamma   90.00
#
_symmetry.space_group_name_H-M   'P 1'
#
loop_
_entity.id
_entity.type
_entity.pdbx_description
1 polymer ?
#
loop_
_entity_poly.entity_id
_entity_poly.type
_entity_poly.pdbx_seq_one_letter_code
_entity_poly.pdbx_strand_id
1 'polypeptide(L)'
;MRSIQSKHTEESPYTGIIDEYLNTPIPSNWDDLTIFERRRFYQGDVDMLPTGNVDYVERNKVCALEVFVECFGKDKGDSRGSMEIRKISNILRQLDNWSVYDGNKSGKIRFGKDYGVQIAYVRDESLEDLI
;
A
#
# COMPACT_ATOMS: atom_id res chain seq x y z
N MET A 1 4.58 -12.32 -30.52
CA MET A 1 4.48 -13.25 -29.39
C MET A 1 5.14 -12.58 -28.18
N ARG A 2 4.36 -12.07 -27.22
CA ARG A 2 4.91 -11.51 -25.98
C ARG A 2 5.22 -12.69 -25.06
N SER A 3 6.50 -12.94 -24.85
CA SER A 3 7.02 -13.99 -23.98
C SER A 3 6.43 -13.82 -22.59
N ILE A 4 5.58 -14.76 -22.19
CA ILE A 4 5.20 -14.98 -20.80
C ILE A 4 6.47 -15.47 -20.14
N GLN A 5 7.24 -14.57 -19.52
CA GLN A 5 8.31 -14.98 -18.63
C GLN A 5 7.65 -15.70 -17.47
N SER A 6 7.83 -17.02 -17.44
CA SER A 6 7.52 -17.89 -16.32
C SER A 6 8.08 -17.26 -15.05
N LYS A 7 7.19 -16.77 -14.18
CA LYS A 7 7.52 -16.22 -12.86
C LYS A 7 8.02 -17.36 -11.95
N HIS A 8 9.25 -17.83 -12.15
CA HIS A 8 10.02 -18.44 -11.07
C HIS A 8 10.60 -17.28 -10.25
N THR A 9 9.71 -16.52 -9.61
CA THR A 9 10.14 -15.47 -8.70
C THR A 9 10.37 -16.18 -7.37
N GLU A 10 11.62 -16.22 -6.91
CA GLU A 10 11.88 -16.43 -5.49
C GLU A 10 10.97 -15.45 -4.74
N GLU A 11 10.03 -15.98 -3.97
CA GLU A 11 9.05 -15.17 -3.27
C GLU A 11 9.81 -14.22 -2.34
N SER A 12 9.69 -12.91 -2.59
CA SER A 12 10.41 -11.94 -1.78
C SER A 12 9.94 -12.07 -0.33
N PRO A 13 10.83 -12.00 0.68
CA PRO A 13 10.42 -11.99 2.08
C PRO A 13 9.51 -10.78 2.41
N TYR A 14 9.48 -9.76 1.54
CA TYR A 14 8.59 -8.62 1.65
C TYR A 14 7.14 -8.93 1.26
N THR A 15 6.88 -10.01 0.50
CA THR A 15 5.54 -10.34 -0.01
C THR A 15 4.55 -10.54 1.14
N GLY A 16 4.87 -11.42 2.09
CA GLY A 16 4.00 -11.65 3.26
C GLY A 16 3.81 -10.40 4.13
N ILE A 17 4.87 -9.61 4.33
CA ILE A 17 4.82 -8.37 5.13
C ILE A 17 3.91 -7.32 4.46
N ILE A 18 4.04 -7.16 3.14
CA ILE A 18 3.22 -6.23 2.38
C ILE A 18 1.77 -6.72 2.34
N ASP A 19 1.53 -8.02 2.17
CA ASP A 19 0.19 -8.60 2.18
C ASP A 19 -0.53 -8.36 3.52
N GLU A 20 0.15 -8.63 4.65
CA GLU A 20 -0.38 -8.34 5.99
C GLU A 20 -0.70 -6.84 6.17
N TYR A 21 0.20 -5.96 5.73
CA TYR A 21 -0.04 -4.51 5.74
C TYR A 21 -1.31 -4.16 4.96
N LEU A 22 -1.47 -4.67 3.73
CA LEU A 22 -2.61 -4.39 2.83
C LEU A 22 -3.94 -4.93 3.35
N ASN A 23 -3.92 -6.06 4.07
CA ASN A 23 -5.09 -6.70 4.65
C ASN A 23 -5.42 -6.18 6.06
N THR A 24 -4.57 -5.33 6.65
CA THR A 24 -4.87 -4.66 7.93
C THR A 24 -5.93 -3.56 7.73
N PRO A 25 -7.12 -3.65 8.38
CA PRO A 25 -8.14 -2.61 8.31
C PRO A 25 -7.60 -1.28 8.83
N ILE A 26 -7.99 -0.18 8.19
CA ILE A 26 -7.53 1.17 8.53
C ILE A 26 -8.73 2.06 8.88
N PRO A 27 -8.56 3.07 9.75
CA PRO A 27 -9.61 4.08 9.99
C PRO A 27 -10.10 4.73 8.69
N SER A 28 -11.41 4.99 8.59
CA SER A 28 -12.01 5.62 7.40
C SER A 28 -11.46 7.00 7.05
N ASN A 29 -10.89 7.71 8.03
CA ASN A 29 -10.22 9.00 7.87
C ASN A 29 -8.70 8.89 7.60
N TRP A 30 -8.20 7.74 7.13
CA TRP A 30 -6.78 7.48 6.91
C TRP A 30 -6.06 8.57 6.10
N ASP A 31 -6.73 9.14 5.09
CA ASP A 31 -6.19 10.18 4.22
C ASP A 31 -5.94 11.53 4.93
N ASP A 32 -6.57 11.76 6.08
CA ASP A 32 -6.39 12.97 6.90
C ASP A 32 -5.23 12.83 7.90
N LEU A 33 -4.84 11.60 8.23
CA LEU A 33 -3.77 11.30 9.18
C LEU A 33 -2.39 11.63 8.61
N THR A 34 -1.52 12.14 9.47
CA THR A 34 -0.11 12.37 9.18
C THR A 34 0.67 11.05 9.09
N ILE A 35 1.84 11.07 8.45
CA ILE A 35 2.76 9.92 8.42
C ILE A 35 3.04 9.38 9.84
N PHE A 36 3.19 10.28 10.81
CA PHE A 36 3.49 9.89 12.19
C PHE A 36 2.35 9.08 12.81
N GLU A 37 1.11 9.55 12.68
CA GLU A 37 -0.09 8.86 13.18
C GLU A 37 -0.27 7.51 12.49
N ARG A 38 -0.09 7.46 11.16
CA ARG A 38 -0.18 6.22 10.38
C ARG A 38 0.87 5.18 10.79
N ARG A 39 2.12 5.59 11.04
CA ARG A 39 3.17 4.67 11.54
C ARG A 39 2.84 4.15 12.93
N ARG A 40 2.33 5.03 13.80
CA ARG A 40 1.99 4.71 15.18
C ARG A 40 0.83 3.71 15.27
N PHE A 41 -0.12 3.77 14.32
CA PHE A 41 -1.16 2.75 14.15
C PHE A 41 -0.57 1.33 14.01
N TYR A 42 0.39 1.12 13.10
CA TYR A 42 1.01 -0.20 12.90
C TYR A 42 1.94 -0.64 14.03
N GLN A 43 2.33 0.28 14.93
CA GLN A 43 3.13 -0.04 16.11
C GLN A 43 2.27 -0.55 17.29
N GLY A 44 0.94 -0.58 17.13
CA GLY A 44 0.02 -1.06 18.18
C GLY A 44 -0.20 -0.06 19.31
N ASP A 45 0.09 1.23 19.08
CA ASP A 45 -0.13 2.29 20.07
C ASP A 45 -1.61 2.73 20.03
N VAL A 46 -2.44 1.90 20.66
CA VAL A 46 -3.91 1.97 20.59
C VAL A 46 -4.48 3.25 21.20
N ASP A 47 -3.77 3.85 22.16
CA ASP A 47 -4.19 5.04 22.91
C ASP A 47 -4.15 6.35 22.09
N MET A 48 -3.51 6.33 20.91
CA MET A 48 -3.41 7.46 19.99
C MET A 48 -4.19 7.27 18.68
N LEU A 49 -4.94 6.18 18.55
CA LEU A 49 -5.93 6.07 17.48
C LEU A 49 -6.98 7.19 17.66
N PRO A 50 -7.53 7.76 16.57
CA PRO A 50 -8.40 8.92 16.66
C PRO A 50 -9.47 8.67 17.71
N THR A 51 -9.45 9.47 18.77
CA THR A 51 -10.29 9.32 19.95
C THR A 51 -11.72 9.68 19.54
N GLY A 52 -12.44 8.71 19.00
CA GLY A 52 -13.78 8.86 18.45
C GLY A 52 -14.26 7.55 17.82
N ASN A 53 -15.57 7.41 17.62
CA ASN A 53 -16.14 6.30 16.85
C ASN A 53 -15.72 6.47 15.38
N VAL A 54 -14.56 5.91 15.01
CA VAL A 54 -14.11 5.80 13.62
C VAL A 54 -14.31 4.36 13.18
N ASP A 55 -15.03 4.19 12.07
CA ASP A 55 -15.17 2.90 11.44
C ASP A 55 -13.83 2.47 10.81
N TYR A 56 -13.51 1.19 10.94
CA TYR A 56 -12.39 0.57 10.25
C TYR A 56 -12.87 0.02 8.91
N VAL A 57 -12.17 0.40 7.86
CA VAL A 57 -12.46 0.00 6.48
C VAL A 57 -11.29 -0.78 5.91
N GLU A 58 -11.59 -1.64 4.95
CA GLU A 58 -10.56 -2.33 4.20
C GLU A 58 -9.81 -1.39 3.27
N ARG A 59 -8.52 -1.66 3.08
CA ARG A 59 -7.71 -0.84 2.19
C ARG A 59 -7.99 -1.21 0.74
N ASN A 60 -8.59 -0.27 0.03
CA ASN A 60 -8.91 -0.40 -1.40
C ASN A 60 -7.89 0.27 -2.33
N LYS A 61 -7.01 1.14 -1.82
CA LYS A 61 -5.98 1.84 -2.58
C LYS A 61 -4.69 1.99 -1.78
N VAL A 62 -3.55 1.97 -2.46
CA VAL A 62 -2.22 2.15 -1.85
C VAL A 62 -1.22 2.66 -2.90
N CYS A 63 -0.17 3.36 -2.47
CA CYS A 63 1.01 3.56 -3.29
C CYS A 63 2.26 2.90 -2.69
N ALA A 64 3.25 2.60 -3.53
CA ALA A 64 4.50 1.98 -3.08
C ALA A 64 5.29 2.84 -2.06
N LEU A 65 5.06 4.16 -2.04
CA LEU A 65 5.71 5.06 -1.07
C LEU A 65 5.05 4.97 0.32
N GLU A 66 3.74 4.76 0.41
CA GLU A 66 3.07 4.50 1.70
C GLU A 66 3.60 3.20 2.31
N VAL A 67 3.69 2.12 1.53
CA VAL A 67 4.29 0.86 1.99
C VAL A 67 5.74 1.08 2.46
N PHE A 68 6.56 1.78 1.68
CA PHE A 68 7.95 2.06 2.07
C PHE A 68 8.05 2.82 3.41
N VAL A 69 7.17 3.79 3.62
CA VAL A 69 7.24 4.70 4.77
C VAL A 69 6.55 4.15 6.01
N GLU A 70 5.38 3.55 5.84
CA GLU A 70 4.50 3.11 6.92
C GLU A 70 4.78 1.66 7.30
N CYS A 71 4.82 0.75 6.32
CA CYS A 71 5.06 -0.67 6.55
C CYS A 71 6.53 -0.94 6.92
N PHE A 72 7.49 -0.37 6.17
CA PHE A 72 8.92 -0.57 6.43
C PHE A 72 9.56 0.50 7.33
N GLY A 73 8.78 1.48 7.78
CA GLY A 73 9.25 2.54 8.69
C GLY A 73 10.36 3.43 8.12
N LYS A 74 10.51 3.51 6.78
CA LYS A 74 11.61 4.24 6.12
C LYS A 74 11.25 5.69 5.84
N ASP A 75 12.25 6.57 5.80
CA ASP A 75 11.99 7.98 5.54
C ASP A 75 11.88 8.28 4.04
N LYS A 76 10.99 9.22 3.69
CA LYS A 76 10.76 9.65 2.30
C LYS A 76 12.03 10.10 1.58
N GLY A 77 12.97 10.68 2.33
CA GLY A 77 14.26 11.16 1.82
C GLY A 77 15.39 10.13 1.85
N ASP A 78 15.13 8.86 2.19
CA ASP A 78 16.17 7.82 2.20
C ASP A 78 16.75 7.66 0.79
N SER A 79 18.09 7.70 0.69
CA SER A 79 18.83 7.56 -0.57
C SER A 79 18.57 6.23 -1.28
N ARG A 80 18.18 5.19 -0.53
CA ARG A 80 17.79 3.87 -1.06
C ARG A 80 16.32 3.80 -1.45
N GLY A 81 15.52 4.82 -1.15
CA GLY A 81 14.07 4.82 -1.37
C GLY A 81 13.71 4.49 -2.81
N SER A 82 14.44 5.01 -3.80
CA SER A 82 14.17 4.71 -5.21
C SER A 82 14.30 3.21 -5.55
N MET A 83 15.28 2.51 -4.96
CA MET A 83 15.47 1.07 -5.20
C MET A 83 14.38 0.26 -4.51
N GLU A 84 14.10 0.56 -3.24
CA GLU A 84 13.11 -0.17 -2.44
C GLU A 84 11.68 0.05 -2.98
N ILE A 85 11.32 1.27 -3.38
CA ILE A 85 10.02 1.58 -4.01
C ILE A 85 9.82 0.77 -5.30
N ARG A 86 10.87 0.53 -6.09
CA ARG A 86 10.78 -0.34 -7.28
C ARG A 86 10.53 -1.79 -6.92
N LYS A 87 11.19 -2.31 -5.87
CA LYS A 87 10.94 -3.67 -5.36
C LYS A 87 9.50 -3.82 -4.88
N ILE A 88 9.03 -2.89 -4.05
CA ILE A 88 7.65 -2.84 -3.57
C ILE A 88 6.66 -2.79 -4.75
N SER A 89 6.92 -1.94 -5.74
CA SER A 89 6.08 -1.86 -6.95
C SER A 89 6.04 -3.17 -7.75
N ASN A 90 7.11 -3.96 -7.75
CA ASN A 90 7.11 -5.28 -8.40
C ASN A 90 6.27 -6.28 -7.62
N ILE A 91 6.37 -6.27 -6.29
CA ILE A 91 5.58 -7.13 -5.40
C ILE A 91 4.09 -6.80 -5.55
N LEU A 92 3.71 -5.52 -5.49
CA LEU A 92 2.31 -5.08 -5.66
C LEU A 92 1.69 -5.52 -6.99
N ARG A 93 2.50 -5.67 -8.06
CA ARG A 93 2.05 -6.19 -9.38
C ARG A 93 1.97 -7.70 -9.47
N GLN A 94 2.49 -8.41 -8.46
CA GLN A 94 2.48 -9.85 -8.38
C GLN A 94 1.36 -10.38 -7.48
N LEU A 95 0.79 -9.52 -6.62
CA LEU A 95 -0.39 -9.84 -5.82
C LEU A 95 -1.61 -9.96 -6.74
N ASP A 96 -2.38 -11.03 -6.58
CA ASP A 96 -3.48 -11.38 -7.50
C ASP A 96 -4.68 -10.41 -7.42
N ASN A 97 -4.91 -9.82 -6.24
CA ASN A 97 -6.01 -8.90 -5.96
C ASN A 97 -5.62 -7.42 -6.04
N TRP A 98 -4.42 -7.08 -6.54
CA TRP A 98 -3.99 -5.68 -6.70
C TRP A 98 -3.58 -5.39 -8.14
N SER A 99 -4.10 -4.27 -8.67
CA SER A 99 -3.79 -3.81 -10.01
C SER A 99 -3.45 -2.32 -10.02
N VAL A 100 -2.75 -1.87 -11.07
CA VAL A 100 -2.48 -0.44 -11.24
C VAL A 100 -3.80 0.25 -11.58
N TYR A 101 -4.11 1.35 -10.89
CA TYR A 101 -5.30 2.15 -11.16
C TYR A 101 -5.40 2.53 -12.64
N ASP A 102 -6.52 2.23 -13.28
CA ASP A 102 -6.73 2.41 -14.72
C ASP A 102 -7.74 3.53 -15.06
N GLY A 103 -8.36 4.15 -14.05
CA GLY A 103 -9.30 5.26 -14.22
C GLY A 103 -8.68 6.54 -14.80
N ASN A 104 -7.37 6.58 -15.06
CA ASN A 104 -6.73 7.58 -15.90
C ASN A 104 -5.49 7.03 -16.64
N LYS A 105 -5.07 7.73 -17.71
CA LYS A 105 -3.94 7.32 -18.56
C LYS A 105 -2.60 7.15 -17.84
N SER A 106 -2.43 7.78 -16.69
CA SER A 106 -1.16 7.78 -15.94
C SER A 106 -1.12 6.77 -14.80
N GLY A 107 -2.28 6.23 -14.40
CA GLY A 107 -2.47 5.44 -13.18
C GLY A 107 -2.06 6.13 -11.89
N LYS A 108 -1.96 7.46 -11.91
CA LYS A 108 -1.55 8.26 -10.76
C LYS A 108 -2.75 8.95 -10.13
N ILE A 109 -2.78 8.97 -8.79
CA ILE A 109 -3.75 9.73 -7.99
C ILE A 109 -3.00 10.41 -6.83
N ARG A 110 -3.68 11.30 -6.11
CA ARG A 110 -3.11 11.97 -4.94
C ARG A 110 -3.32 11.13 -3.68
N PHE A 111 -2.26 10.95 -2.90
CA PHE A 111 -2.24 10.26 -1.61
C PHE A 111 -1.95 11.27 -0.49
N GLY A 112 -3.03 11.69 0.19
CA GLY A 112 -2.97 12.70 1.24
C GLY A 112 -2.21 13.98 0.87
N LYS A 113 -1.92 14.80 1.89
CA LYS A 113 -1.02 15.96 1.76
C LYS A 113 0.45 15.56 1.74
N ASP A 114 0.78 14.46 2.42
CA ASP A 114 2.17 14.09 2.67
C ASP A 114 2.83 13.38 1.47
N TYR A 115 2.11 12.52 0.74
CA TYR A 115 2.70 11.70 -0.34
C TYR A 115 2.51 12.29 -1.74
N GLY A 116 1.51 13.15 -1.92
CA GLY A 116 1.29 13.83 -3.20
C GLY A 116 0.85 12.86 -4.30
N VAL A 117 1.21 13.14 -5.56
CA VAL A 117 0.74 12.37 -6.71
C VAL A 117 1.65 11.16 -6.97
N GLN A 118 1.11 9.96 -6.75
CA GLN A 118 1.84 8.69 -6.88
C GLN A 118 1.06 7.71 -7.77
N ILE A 119 1.75 6.69 -8.29
CA ILE A 119 1.08 5.55 -8.94
C ILE A 119 0.24 4.84 -7.89
N ALA A 120 -1.05 4.69 -8.16
CA ALA A 120 -1.96 3.95 -7.32
C ALA A 120 -2.02 2.48 -7.75
N TYR A 121 -2.03 1.63 -6.75
CA TYR A 121 -2.51 0.27 -6.84
C TYR A 121 -3.87 0.22 -6.14
N VAL A 122 -4.84 -0.43 -6.76
CA VAL A 122 -6.20 -0.60 -6.23
C VAL A 122 -6.50 -2.08 -6.08
N ARG A 123 -7.27 -2.39 -5.04
CA ARG A 123 -7.76 -3.74 -4.78
C ARG A 123 -8.86 -4.06 -5.80
N ASP A 124 -8.78 -5.23 -6.42
CA ASP A 124 -9.83 -5.76 -7.26
C ASP A 124 -10.86 -6.46 -6.37
N GLU A 125 -11.98 -5.79 -6.09
CA GLU A 125 -13.07 -6.30 -5.25
C GLU A 125 -13.75 -7.56 -5.85
N SER A 126 -13.50 -7.90 -7.12
CA SER A 126 -14.19 -9.00 -7.81
C SER A 126 -13.86 -10.41 -7.31
N LEU A 127 -12.84 -10.59 -6.46
CA LEU A 127 -12.41 -11.89 -5.94
C LEU A 127 -13.01 -12.26 -4.58
N GLU A 128 -13.55 -11.29 -3.83
CA GLU A 128 -14.19 -11.55 -2.53
C GLU A 128 -15.61 -12.14 -2.67
N ASP A 129 -16.25 -11.95 -3.83
CA ASP A 129 -17.57 -12.53 -4.16
C ASP A 129 -17.54 -14.03 -4.54
N LEU A 130 -16.36 -14.68 -4.50
CA LEU A 130 -16.14 -16.07 -4.92
C LEU A 130 -16.04 -17.08 -3.76
N ILE A 131 -16.28 -16.66 -2.51
CA ILE A 131 -16.21 -17.50 -1.31
C ILE A 131 -17.58 -17.60 -0.62
#